data_AF-A0A4Y9MDL7-F1
#
_entry.id   AF-A0A4Y9MDL7-F1
#
_cell.length_a   1.000
_cell.length_b   1.000
_cell.length_c   1.000
_cell.angle_alpha   90.00
_cell.angle_beta   90.00
_cell.angle_gamma   90.00
#
_symmetry.space_group_name_H-M   'P 1'
#
loop_
_entity.id
_entity.type
_entity.pdbx_description
1 polymer ?
#
loop_
_entity_poly.entity_id
_entity_poly.type
_entity_poly.pdbx_seq_one_letter_code
_entity_poly.pdbx_strand_id
1 'polypeptide(L)' 'MLLITCPVTRTDELVSDRRIRSVTNHPSHIALHVECPSCGSVHTYRTGRRWTATRAARAASVDAAARRAEHSVPA' A
#
# COMPACT_ATOMS: atom_id res chain seq x y z
N MET A 1 -15.68 0.99 2.67
CA MET A 1 -14.89 -0.02 3.42
C MET A 1 -13.47 -0.05 2.87
N LEU A 2 -12.46 -0.32 3.72
CA LEU A 2 -11.04 -0.31 3.37
C LEU A 2 -10.37 -1.63 3.78
N LEU A 3 -9.66 -2.27 2.85
CA LEU A 3 -8.79 -3.40 3.16
C LEU A 3 -7.42 -2.90 3.63
N ILE A 4 -6.98 -3.32 4.81
CA ILE A 4 -5.67 -3.00 5.37
C ILE A 4 -4.93 -4.27 5.76
N THR A 5 -3.60 -4.21 5.79
CA THR A 5 -2.80 -5.21 6.49
C THR A 5 -2.43 -4.66 7.86
N CYS A 6 -2.77 -5.39 8.92
CA CYS A 6 -2.41 -5.01 10.28
C CYS A 6 -0.88 -5.09 10.45
N PRO A 7 -0.17 -4.00 10.82
CA PRO A 7 1.28 -4.03 11.00
C PRO A 7 1.71 -4.90 12.19
N VAL A 8 0.80 -5.19 13.13
CA VAL A 8 1.08 -6.01 14.32
C VAL A 8 0.88 -7.49 14.01
N THR A 9 -0.31 -7.88 13.56
CA THR A 9 -0.69 -9.29 13.35
C THR A 9 -0.37 -9.80 11.95
N ARG A 10 -0.09 -8.88 11.00
CA ARG A 10 0.09 -9.15 9.56
C ARG A 10 -1.12 -9.80 8.88
N THR A 11 -2.28 -9.75 9.51
CA THR A 11 -3.53 -10.20 8.93
C THR A 11 -4.14 -9.10 8.07
N ASP A 12 -4.79 -9.49 6.98
CA ASP A 12 -5.57 -8.58 6.16
C ASP A 12 -6.97 -8.43 6.74
N GLU A 13 -7.39 -7.20 6.97
CA GLU A 13 -8.62 -6.86 7.66
C GLU A 13 -9.48 -5.92 6.82
N LEU A 14 -10.76 -6.24 6.69
CA LEU A 14 -11.73 -5.39 6.01
C LEU A 14 -12.41 -4.46 7.02
N VAL A 15 -12.02 -3.18 6.99
CA VAL A 15 -12.45 -2.19 7.98
C VAL A 15 -13.62 -1.36 7.44
N SER A 16 -14.65 -1.19 8.27
CA SER A 16 -15.82 -0.35 7.98
C SER A 16 -15.46 1.14 8.04
N ASP A 17 -16.09 1.97 7.21
CA ASP A 17 -15.77 3.40 7.10
C ASP A 17 -15.93 4.18 8.41
N ARG A 18 -16.86 3.76 9.28
CA ARG A 18 -17.04 4.32 10.64
C ARG A 18 -15.79 4.22 11.54
N ARG A 19 -14.84 3.35 11.20
CA ARG A 19 -13.57 3.14 11.92
C ARG A 19 -12.38 3.83 11.25
N ILE A 20 -12.64 4.65 10.23
CA ILE A 20 -11.64 5.35 9.45
C ILE A 20 -11.83 6.85 9.68
N ARG A 21 -10.75 7.54 10.05
CA ARG A 21 -10.74 9.01 10.20
C ARG A 21 -9.64 9.61 9.34
N SER A 22 -9.98 10.61 8.54
CA SER A 22 -8.97 11.39 7.83
C SER A 22 -8.20 12.26 8.81
N VAL A 23 -6.87 12.24 8.72
CA VAL A 23 -5.96 12.99 9.58
C VAL A 23 -5.40 14.18 8.82
N THR A 24 -4.99 13.96 7.57
CA THR A 24 -4.38 15.00 6.74
C THR A 24 -4.74 14.76 5.30
N ASN A 25 -5.27 15.79 4.64
CA ASN A 25 -5.50 15.80 3.20
C ASN A 25 -4.37 16.60 2.54
N HIS A 26 -3.23 15.94 2.30
CA HIS A 26 -2.09 16.54 1.64
C HIS A 26 -2.21 16.35 0.11
N PRO A 27 -1.73 17.30 -0.73
CA PRO A 27 -1.84 17.16 -2.19
C PRO A 27 -1.24 15.85 -2.76
N SER A 28 -0.21 15.31 -2.10
CA SER A 28 0.45 14.07 -2.52
C SER A 28 -0.10 12.78 -1.92
N HIS A 29 -0.83 12.87 -0.81
CA HIS A 29 -1.36 11.71 -0.07
C HIS A 29 -2.42 12.13 0.94
N ILE A 30 -3.32 11.22 1.27
CA ILE A 30 -4.23 11.38 2.38
C ILE A 30 -3.76 10.46 3.50
N ALA A 31 -3.57 10.98 4.70
CA ALA A 31 -3.29 10.18 5.89
C ALA A 31 -4.61 9.82 6.60
N LEU A 32 -4.77 8.55 6.93
CA LEU A 32 -5.95 7.97 7.57
C LEU A 32 -5.56 7.28 8.87
N HIS A 33 -6.26 7.58 9.96
CA HIS A 33 -6.29 6.73 11.14
C HIS A 33 -7.33 5.63 10.95
N VAL A 34 -6.93 4.39 11.22
CA VAL A 34 -7.78 3.22 11.12
C VAL A 34 -7.72 2.46 12.44
N GLU A 35 -8.88 2.27 13.08
CA GLU A 35 -9.03 1.40 14.24
C GLU A 35 -9.07 -0.07 13.78
N CYS A 36 -7.98 -0.79 14.00
CA CYS A 36 -7.85 -2.19 13.56
C CYS A 36 -8.66 -3.13 14.46
N PRO A 37 -9.55 -3.98 13.90
CA PRO A 37 -10.34 -4.91 14.69
C PRO A 37 -9.52 -6.04 15.31
N SER A 38 -8.41 -6.43 14.70
CA SER A 38 -7.65 -7.62 15.11
C SER A 38 -6.63 -7.37 16.21
N CYS A 39 -6.03 -6.19 16.26
CA CYS A 39 -5.09 -5.81 17.33
C CYS A 39 -5.64 -4.73 18.28
N GLY A 40 -6.84 -4.19 18.00
CA GLY A 40 -7.46 -3.13 18.79
C GLY A 40 -6.75 -1.77 18.75
N SER A 41 -5.67 -1.65 17.97
CA SER A 41 -4.85 -0.44 17.92
C SER A 41 -5.26 0.50 16.77
N VAL A 42 -4.90 1.77 16.88
CA VAL A 42 -5.05 2.75 15.80
C VAL A 42 -3.78 2.78 14.96
N HIS A 43 -3.93 2.63 13.65
CA HIS A 43 -2.82 2.68 12.69
C HIS A 43 -2.99 3.82 11.70
N THR A 44 -1.87 4.45 11.33
CA THR A 44 -1.86 5.48 10.28
C THR A 44 -1.53 4.85 8.94
N TYR A 45 -2.45 4.94 7.99
CA TYR A 45 -2.24 4.58 6.59
C TYR A 45 -2.16 5.82 5.73
N ARG A 46 -1.34 5.79 4.69
CA ARG A 46 -1.24 6.88 3.71
C ARG A 46 -1.80 6.38 2.37
N THR A 47 -2.92 6.94 1.93
CA THR A 47 -3.49 6.67 0.62
C THR A 47 -2.93 7.69 -0.36
N GLY A 48 -2.04 7.25 -1.23
CA GLY A 48 -1.50 8.10 -2.30
C GLY A 48 -2.03 7.65 -3.65
N ARG A 49 -2.52 8.57 -4.49
CA ARG A 49 -2.62 8.36 -5.96
C ARG A 49 -1.28 7.90 -6.55
N ARG A 50 -0.18 8.34 -5.91
CA ARG A 50 1.19 7.96 -6.27
C ARG A 50 1.62 6.61 -5.68
N TRP A 51 0.99 6.06 -4.63
CA TRP A 51 1.41 4.76 -4.10
C TRP A 51 1.08 3.61 -5.06
N THR A 52 -0.13 3.60 -5.62
CA THR A 52 -0.52 2.70 -6.71
C THR A 52 0.33 2.90 -7.96
N ALA A 53 0.58 4.15 -8.36
CA ALA A 53 1.45 4.46 -9.50
C ALA A 53 2.92 4.07 -9.26
N THR A 54 3.45 4.26 -8.04
CA THR A 54 4.81 3.85 -7.65
C THR A 54 4.92 2.33 -7.56
N ARG A 55 3.89 1.63 -7.07
CA ARG A 55 3.87 0.16 -7.07
C ARG A 55 3.83 -0.38 -8.51
N ALA A 56 3.02 0.21 -9.38
CA ALA A 56 2.96 -0.14 -10.80
C ALA A 56 4.28 0.15 -11.53
N ALA A 57 4.89 1.33 -11.29
CA ALA A 57 6.19 1.68 -11.86
C ALA A 57 7.30 0.76 -11.37
N ARG A 58 7.28 0.36 -10.10
CA ARG A 58 8.25 -0.57 -9.53
C ARG A 58 8.10 -1.98 -10.11
N ALA A 59 6.87 -2.46 -10.30
CA ALA A 59 6.60 -3.73 -10.99
C ALA A 59 7.12 -3.69 -12.44
N ALA A 60 6.79 -2.64 -13.20
CA ALA A 60 7.27 -2.47 -14.58
C ALA A 60 8.80 -2.40 -14.69
N SER A 61 9.47 -1.82 -13.68
CA SER A 61 10.94 -1.75 -13.61
C SER A 61 11.59 -3.12 -13.40
N VAL A 62 10.95 -3.98 -12.59
CA VAL A 62 11.39 -5.35 -12.35
C VAL A 62 11.24 -6.19 -13.63
N ASP A 63 10.10 -6.09 -14.32
CA ASP A 63 9.89 -6.78 -15.60
C ASP A 63 10.89 -6.33 -16.69
N ALA A 64 11.19 -5.04 -16.76
CA ALA A 64 12.19 -4.52 -17.68
C ALA A 64 13.62 -4.98 -17.35
N ALA A 65 13.94 -5.18 -16.07
CA ALA A 65 15.22 -5.75 -15.65
C ALA A 65 15.31 -7.24 -16.00
N ALA A 66 14.24 -8.01 -15.78
CA ALA A 66 14.18 -9.43 -16.14
C ALA A 66 14.39 -9.65 -17.65
N ARG A 67 13.67 -8.90 -18.51
CA ARG A 67 13.84 -8.99 -19.98
C ARG A 67 15.26 -8.65 -20.45
N ARG A 68 15.92 -7.69 -19.81
CA ARG A 68 17.32 -7.37 -20.13
C ARG A 68 18.26 -8.51 -19.74
N ALA A 69 18.06 -9.12 -18.58
CA ALA A 69 18.85 -10.27 -18.14
C ALA A 69 18.69 -11.47 -19.10
N GLU A 70 17.47 -11.73 -19.57
CA GLU A 70 17.16 -12.79 -20.56
C GLU A 70 17.83 -12.54 -21.91
N HIS A 71 17.93 -11.28 -22.35
CA HIS A 71 18.55 -10.93 -23.63
C HIS A 71 20.09 -10.90 -23.58
N SER A 72 20.69 -10.86 -22.39
CA SER A 72 22.13 -10.66 -22.20
C SER A 72 22.97 -11.94 -22.24
N VAL A 73 22.43 -13.07 -22.72
CA VAL A 73 23.18 -14.33 -22.81
C VAL A 73 23.56 -14.62 -24.27
N PRO A 74 24.70 -14.11 -24.77
CA PRO A 74 25.36 -14.69 -25.93
C PRO A 74 26.19 -15.92 -25.51
N ALA A 75 26.18 -16.95 -26.37
CA ALA A 75 26.92 -18.20 -26.26
C ALA A 75 28.41 -18.05 -26.61
#